data_AF-A0A9N8QBM1-F1
#
_entry.id   AF-A0A9N8QBM1-F1
#
_cell.length_a   1.000
_cell.length_b   1.000
_cell.length_c   1.000
_cell.angle_alpha   90.00
_cell.angle_beta   90.00
_cell.angle_gamma   90.00
#
_symmetry.space_group_name_H-M   'P 1'
#
loop_
_entity.id
_entity.type
_entity.pdbx_description
1 polymer ?
#
loop_
_entity_poly.entity_id
_entity_poly.type
_entity_poly.pdbx_seq_one_letter_code
_entity_poly.pdbx_strand_id
1 'polypeptide(L)' 'MALEIKIENGVKHVGAAYADASDRSLGVAKYAENDLFSNTESLLIQLGVKECLLAEDKGGDYDLKKLRSVVDRCG' A
#
# COMPACT_ATOMS: atom_id res chain seq x y z
N MET A 1 -8.68 2.56 -0.34
CA MET A 1 -7.70 1.60 0.26
C MET A 1 -6.94 2.31 1.36
N ALA A 2 -6.40 1.60 2.35
CA ALA A 2 -5.47 2.11 3.35
C ALA A 2 -4.22 1.21 3.37
N LEU A 3 -3.03 1.81 3.41
CA LEU A 3 -1.75 1.10 3.44
C LEU A 3 -0.90 1.51 4.65
N GLU A 4 -0.23 0.54 5.26
CA GLU A 4 0.73 0.74 6.35
C GLU A 4 2.03 -0.04 6.05
N ILE A 5 3.18 0.55 6.35
CA ILE A 5 4.49 -0.10 6.22
C ILE A 5 4.98 -0.52 7.60
N LYS A 6 5.47 -1.76 7.72
CA LYS A 6 6.14 -2.25 8.92
C LYS A 6 7.37 -3.06 8.54
N ILE A 7 8.48 -2.83 9.24
CA ILE A 7 9.68 -3.67 9.12
C ILE A 7 9.60 -4.76 10.17
N GLU A 8 9.65 -6.02 9.74
CA GLU A 8 9.64 -7.20 10.61
C GLU A 8 10.80 -8.11 10.22
N ASN A 9 11.70 -8.41 11.16
CA ASN A 9 12.90 -9.22 10.93
C ASN A 9 13.78 -8.74 9.74
N GLY A 10 13.84 -7.42 9.53
CA GLY A 10 14.60 -6.81 8.44
C GLY A 10 13.92 -6.88 7.06
N VAL A 11 12.71 -7.44 6.98
CA VAL A 11 11.90 -7.47 5.76
C VAL A 11 10.82 -6.41 5.86
N LYS A 12 10.66 -5.62 4.79
CA LYS A 12 9.55 -4.67 4.67
C LYS A 12 8.25 -5.44 4.38
N HIS A 13 7.22 -5.11 5.13
CA HIS A 13 5.88 -5.60 4.90
C HIS A 13 4.93 -4.43 4.71
N VAL A 14 3.99 -4.61 3.78
CA VAL A 14 2.86 -3.70 3.59
C VAL A 14 1.60 -4.40 4.08
N GLY A 15 0.90 -3.75 4.99
CA GLY A 15 -0.48 -4.07 5.35
C GLY A 15 -1.42 -3.25 4.48
N ALA A 16 -2.42 -3.90 3.88
CA ALA A 16 -3.43 -3.27 3.06
C ALA A 16 -4.82 -3.60 3.59
N ALA A 17 -5.70 -2.59 3.64
CA ALA A 17 -7.11 -2.75 3.91
C ALA A 17 -7.93 -1.99 2.87
N TYR A 18 -9.02 -2.59 2.37
CA TYR A 18 -9.90 -1.94 1.39
C TYR A 18 -11.34 -2.40 1.54
N ALA A 19 -12.23 -1.60 0.99
CA ALA A 19 -13.64 -1.92 0.84
C ALA A 19 -13.96 -1.92 -0.66
N ASP A 20 -14.48 -3.04 -1.16
CA ASP A 20 -14.98 -3.15 -2.52
C ASP A 20 -16.50 -2.97 -2.49
N ALA A 21 -16.97 -1.84 -3.02
CA ALA A 21 -18.40 -1.53 -3.08
C ALA A 21 -19.15 -2.35 -4.15
N SER A 22 -18.44 -2.88 -5.15
CA SER A 22 -19.02 -3.66 -6.25
C SER A 22 -19.36 -5.08 -5.78
N ASP A 23 -18.41 -5.71 -5.08
CA ASP A 23 -18.56 -7.05 -4.49
C ASP A 23 -19.16 -7.00 -3.06
N ARG A 24 -19.31 -5.79 -2.49
CA ARG A 24 -19.78 -5.55 -1.11
C ARG A 24 -18.95 -6.29 -0.06
N SER A 25 -17.64 -6.36 -0.30
CA SER A 25 -16.70 -7.09 0.54
C SER A 25 -15.64 -6.16 1.14
N LEU A 26 -15.12 -6.57 2.30
CA LEU A 26 -13.97 -5.93 2.93
C LEU A 26 -12.78 -6.87 2.78
N GLY A 27 -11.65 -6.32 2.33
CA GLY A 27 -10.42 -7.06 2.12
C GLY A 27 -9.30 -6.56 3.03
N VAL A 28 -8.53 -7.50 3.57
CA VAL A 28 -7.26 -7.21 4.24
C VAL A 28 -6.17 -8.11 3.67
N ALA A 29 -4.96 -7.58 3.51
CA ALA A 29 -3.81 -8.34 3.04
C ALA A 29 -2.54 -7.85 3.75
N LYS A 30 -1.61 -8.78 4.00
CA LYS A 30 -0.25 -8.48 4.43
C LYS A 30 0.71 -9.25 3.54
N TYR A 31 1.70 -8.57 2.99
CA TYR A 31 2.68 -9.19 2.12
C TYR A 31 4.06 -8.59 2.36
N ALA A 32 5.10 -9.37 2.03
CA ALA A 32 6.47 -8.89 2.00
C ALA A 32 6.66 -7.99 0.77
N GLU A 33 7.58 -7.05 0.88
CA GLU A 33 7.80 -6.04 -0.14
C GLU A 33 9.28 -5.80 -0.37
N ASN A 34 9.61 -5.43 -1.60
CA ASN A 34 10.96 -5.03 -1.99
C ASN A 34 11.10 -3.50 -1.98
N ASP A 35 12.29 -3.00 -2.30
CA ASP A 35 12.54 -1.56 -2.31
C ASP A 35 11.77 -0.81 -3.41
N LEU A 36 11.19 -1.49 -4.39
CA LEU A 36 10.42 -0.89 -5.48
C LEU A 36 8.90 -0.88 -5.23
N PHE A 37 8.43 -1.51 -4.15
CA PHE A 37 7.01 -1.64 -3.85
C PHE A 37 6.19 -2.37 -4.95
N SER A 38 6.79 -3.38 -5.61
CA SER A 38 6.17 -4.02 -6.78
C SER A 38 4.94 -4.86 -6.46
N ASN A 39 4.87 -5.50 -5.28
CA ASN A 39 3.65 -6.25 -4.92
C ASN A 39 2.50 -5.29 -4.62
N THR A 40 2.81 -4.14 -4.01
CA THR A 40 1.85 -3.06 -3.78
C THR A 40 1.33 -2.48 -5.10
N GLU A 41 2.21 -2.16 -6.05
CA GLU A 41 1.82 -1.70 -7.40
C GLU A 41 0.88 -2.70 -8.08
N SER A 42 1.22 -3.99 -8.02
CA SER A 42 0.40 -5.05 -8.60
C SER A 42 -1.01 -5.06 -7.97
N LEU A 43 -1.09 -4.99 -6.65
CA LEU A 43 -2.37 -4.99 -5.92
C LEU A 43 -3.23 -3.76 -6.27
N LEU A 44 -2.61 -2.56 -6.34
CA LEU A 44 -3.31 -1.32 -6.70
C LEU A 44 -3.94 -1.41 -8.09
N ILE A 45 -3.19 -1.91 -9.07
CA ILE A 45 -3.66 -2.08 -10.45
C ILE A 45 -4.79 -3.11 -10.52
N GLN A 46 -4.62 -4.26 -9.88
CA GLN A 46 -5.60 -5.36 -9.92
C GLN A 46 -6.94 -4.99 -9.29
N LEU A 47 -6.91 -4.24 -8.19
CA LEU A 47 -8.12 -3.76 -7.51
C LEU A 47 -8.68 -2.46 -8.11
N GLY A 48 -7.98 -1.84 -9.07
CA GLY A 48 -8.40 -0.59 -9.69
C GLY A 48 -8.59 0.57 -8.70
N VAL A 49 -7.73 0.64 -7.68
CA VAL A 49 -7.87 1.57 -6.55
C VAL A 49 -7.86 3.02 -7.03
N LYS A 50 -8.87 3.80 -6.63
CA LYS A 50 -9.01 5.23 -7.00
C LYS A 50 -8.56 6.20 -5.91
N GLU A 51 -8.61 5.76 -4.66
CA GLU A 51 -8.21 6.57 -3.52
C GLU A 51 -7.48 5.71 -2.50
N CYS A 52 -6.39 6.24 -1.95
CA CYS A 52 -5.54 5.56 -0.99
C CYS A 52 -5.24 6.46 0.21
N LEU A 53 -5.47 5.93 1.41
CA LEU A 53 -5.12 6.53 2.68
C LEU A 53 -3.74 6.04 3.10
N LEU A 54 -2.83 6.96 3.36
CA LEU A 54 -1.48 6.70 3.86
C LEU A 54 -1.29 7.43 5.20
N ALA A 55 -0.39 6.91 6.04
CA ALA A 55 0.02 7.63 7.24
C ALA A 55 0.64 8.98 6.90
N GLU A 56 0.47 9.95 7.80
CA GLU A 56 1.14 11.25 7.69
C GLU A 56 2.66 11.09 7.85
N ASP A 57 3.43 11.69 6.95
CA ASP A 57 4.89 11.72 7.05
C ASP A 57 5.33 12.72 8.14
N LYS A 58 5.70 12.19 9.31
CA LYS A 58 6.14 13.00 10.47
C LYS A 58 7.63 13.26 10.53
N GLY A 59 8.43 12.79 9.57
CA GLY A 59 9.89 12.76 9.74
C GLY A 59 10.73 12.50 8.50
N GLY A 60 10.16 12.59 7.30
CA GLY A 60 10.87 12.37 6.06
C GLY A 60 11.12 10.89 5.74
N ASP A 61 10.19 10.02 6.13
CA ASP A 61 10.28 8.58 5.90
C ASP A 61 10.41 8.27 4.40
N TYR A 62 11.56 7.73 4.02
CA TYR A 62 11.89 7.44 2.63
C TYR A 62 10.98 6.36 2.03
N ASP A 63 10.65 5.34 2.80
CA ASP A 63 9.80 4.24 2.35
C ASP A 63 8.36 4.73 2.16
N LEU A 64 7.87 5.57 3.07
CA LEU A 64 6.55 6.18 2.94
C LEU A 64 6.46 7.11 1.71
N LYS A 65 7.49 7.92 1.43
CA LYS A 65 7.56 8.76 0.23
C LYS A 65 7.57 7.94 -1.05
N LYS A 66 8.31 6.83 -1.05
CA LYS A 66 8.39 5.93 -2.21
C LYS A 66 7.07 5.20 -2.44
N LEU A 67 6.44 4.70 -1.39
CA LEU A 67 5.10 4.13 -1.44
C LEU A 67 4.08 5.14 -1.99
N ARG A 68 4.12 6.39 -1.52
CA ARG A 68 3.26 7.46 -2.03
C ARG A 68 3.46 7.69 -3.53
N SER A 69 4.71 7.71 -3.99
CA SER A 69 5.03 7.84 -5.42
C SER A 69 4.48 6.69 -6.27
N VAL A 70 4.43 5.47 -5.72
CA VAL A 70 3.83 4.31 -6.41
C VAL A 70 2.31 4.43 -6.47
N VAL A 71 1.68 4.82 -5.36
CA VAL A 71 0.23 5.09 -5.31
C VAL A 71 -0.17 6.15 -6.34
N ASP A 72 0.56 7.27 -6.38
CA ASP A 72 0.28 8.38 -7.30
C ASP A 72 0.45 7.99 -8.78
N ARG A 73 1.31 7.00 -9.09
CA ARG A 73 1.50 6.49 -10.46
C ARG A 73 0.38 5.54 -10.91
N CYS A 74 -0.23 4.81 -9.99
CA CYS A 74 -1.21 3.77 -10.30
C CYS A 74 -2.68 4.26 -10.27
N GLY A 75 -2.93 5.45 -9.71
CA GLY A 75 -4.26 6.07 -9.57
C GLY A 75 -4.78 6.74 -10.82
#